data_AF-A0A653ZWA3-F1
#
_entry.id   AF-A0A653ZWA3-F1
#
_cell.length_a   1.000
_cell.length_b   1.000
_cell.length_c   1.000
_cell.angle_alpha   90.00
_cell.angle_beta   90.00
_cell.angle_gamma   90.00
#
_symmetry.space_group_name_H-M   'P 1'
#
loop_
_entity.id
_entity.type
_entity.pdbx_description
1 polymer ?
#
loop_
_entity_poly.entity_id
_entity_poly.type
_entity_poly.pdbx_seq_one_letter_code
_entity_poly.pdbx_strand_id
1 'polypeptide(L)'
;MMAARAVEPAIVAELSARIDLIDARADHSRPNDLASELESIRRLAHANGIQPAVTVIHAIDSALARGEHRAMIHGWLSILRDAVGCDRRDADADAAFAAACIVRYGG
;
A
#
# COMPACT_ATOMS: atom_id res chain seq x y z
N MET A 1 3.71 -13.41 -26.70
CA MET A 1 4.52 -13.60 -25.48
C MET A 1 5.03 -12.23 -25.06
N MET A 2 4.20 -11.46 -24.34
CA MET A 2 4.54 -10.11 -23.87
C MET A 2 5.47 -10.24 -22.66
N ALA A 3 6.65 -9.63 -22.74
CA ALA A 3 7.54 -9.50 -21.60
C ALA A 3 6.79 -8.81 -20.46
N ALA A 4 6.57 -9.53 -19.36
CA ALA A 4 6.10 -8.93 -18.12
C ALA A 4 7.10 -7.82 -17.77
N ARG A 5 6.73 -6.56 -17.97
CA ARG A 5 7.62 -5.41 -17.73
C ARG A 5 8.03 -5.45 -16.27
N ALA A 6 9.25 -5.89 -15.97
CA ALA A 6 9.78 -5.91 -14.62
C ALA A 6 9.63 -4.48 -14.04
N VAL A 7 9.11 -4.39 -12.82
CA VAL A 7 9.00 -3.12 -12.12
C VAL A 7 10.45 -2.73 -11.89
N GLU A 8 10.80 -1.52 -12.29
CA GLU A 8 12.17 -1.06 -12.10
C GLU A 8 12.46 -1.04 -10.59
N PRO A 9 13.59 -1.61 -10.13
CA PRO A 9 13.92 -1.64 -8.70
C PRO A 9 14.02 -0.23 -8.11
N ALA A 10 14.27 0.78 -8.95
CA ALA A 10 14.19 2.19 -8.60
C ALA A 10 12.77 2.63 -8.19
N ILE A 11 11.72 2.12 -8.83
CA ILE A 11 10.33 2.41 -8.49
C ILE A 11 9.95 1.79 -7.13
N VAL A 12 10.39 0.55 -6.88
CA VAL A 12 10.20 -0.10 -5.57
C VAL A 12 10.89 0.71 -4.48
N ALA A 13 12.15 1.09 -4.68
CA ALA A 13 12.91 1.89 -3.73
C ALA A 13 12.27 3.26 -3.46
N GLU A 14 11.79 3.94 -4.49
CA GLU A 14 11.06 5.22 -4.38
C GLU A 14 9.77 5.06 -3.57
N LEU A 15 8.95 4.06 -3.90
CA LEU A 15 7.72 3.78 -3.17
C LEU A 15 8.00 3.45 -1.70
N SER A 16 9.00 2.60 -1.43
CA SER A 16 9.42 2.26 -0.07
C SER A 16 9.91 3.48 0.72
N ALA A 17 10.71 4.36 0.10
CA ALA A 17 11.18 5.58 0.74
C ALA A 17 10.01 6.54 1.08
N ARG A 18 9.03 6.66 0.17
CA ARG A 18 7.82 7.45 0.43
C ARG A 18 6.98 6.88 1.57
N ILE A 19 6.88 5.55 1.67
CA ILE A 19 6.19 4.88 2.78
C ILE A 19 6.90 5.17 4.10
N ASP A 20 8.24 5.13 4.16
CA ASP A 20 9.01 5.45 5.38
C ASP A 20 8.78 6.89 5.82
N LEU A 21 8.74 7.83 4.87
CA LEU A 21 8.47 9.23 5.15
C LEU A 21 7.05 9.44 5.69
N ILE A 22 6.06 8.70 5.19
CA ILE A 22 4.69 8.72 5.71
C ILE A 22 4.64 8.12 7.12
N ASP A 23 5.33 6.99 7.35
CA ASP A 23 5.36 6.31 8.64
C ASP A 23 5.95 7.21 9.74
N ALA A 24 7.07 7.87 9.45
CA ALA A 24 7.72 8.79 10.37
C ALA A 24 6.86 10.02 10.77
N ARG A 25 5.92 10.42 9.90
CA ARG A 25 5.01 11.56 10.16
C ARG A 25 3.59 11.16 10.51
N ALA A 26 3.27 9.86 10.56
CA ALA A 26 1.91 9.36 10.68
C ALA A 26 1.21 9.88 11.95
N ASP A 27 1.92 9.90 13.08
CA ASP A 27 1.41 10.36 14.38
C ASP A 27 0.95 11.83 14.40
N HIS A 28 1.55 12.65 13.54
CA HIS A 28 1.36 14.10 13.50
C HIS A 28 0.56 14.57 12.28
N SER A 29 0.25 13.65 11.35
CA SER A 29 -0.44 13.96 10.09
C SER A 29 -1.94 13.95 10.27
N ARG A 30 -2.64 14.82 9.54
CA ARG A 30 -4.10 14.77 9.48
C ARG A 30 -4.52 13.58 8.62
N PRO A 31 -5.66 12.92 8.90
CA PRO A 31 -6.15 11.81 8.08
C PRO A 31 -6.26 12.15 6.59
N ASN A 32 -6.66 13.38 6.25
CA ASN A 32 -6.78 13.83 4.85
C ASN A 32 -5.42 13.97 4.15
N ASP A 33 -4.40 14.43 4.87
CA ASP A 33 -3.04 14.57 4.32
C ASP A 33 -2.46 13.18 4.05
N LEU A 34 -2.69 12.27 5.00
CA LEU A 34 -2.30 10.86 4.89
C LEU A 34 -2.97 10.16 3.69
N ALA A 35 -4.27 10.35 3.52
CA ALA A 35 -5.01 9.80 2.38
C ALA A 35 -4.50 10.34 1.02
N SER A 36 -4.15 11.63 0.95
CA SER A 36 -3.59 12.23 -0.27
C SER A 36 -2.23 11.63 -0.67
N GLU A 37 -1.40 11.35 0.33
CA GLU A 37 -0.08 10.75 0.16
C GLU A 37 -0.19 9.28 -0.27
N LEU A 38 -1.10 8.53 0.37
CA LEU A 38 -1.41 7.15 0.00
C LEU A 38 -1.98 7.04 -1.42
N GLU A 39 -2.90 7.92 -1.81
CA GLU A 39 -3.42 8.00 -3.19
C GLU A 39 -2.31 8.27 -4.22
N SER A 40 -1.31 9.07 -3.84
CA SER A 40 -0.17 9.37 -4.72
C SER A 40 0.78 8.18 -4.86
N ILE A 41 0.93 7.35 -3.82
CA ILE A 41 1.61 6.05 -3.90
C ILE A 41 0.80 5.09 -4.78
N ARG A 42 -0.53 5.04 -4.60
CA ARG A 42 -1.43 4.18 -5.37
C ARG A 42 -1.34 4.41 -6.86
N ARG A 43 -1.36 5.68 -7.28
CA ARG A 43 -1.23 6.06 -8.70
C ARG A 43 0.10 5.62 -9.30
N LEU A 44 1.21 5.79 -8.56
CA LEU A 44 2.53 5.37 -9.02
C LEU A 44 2.66 3.84 -9.08
N ALA A 45 2.14 3.13 -8.08
CA ALA A 45 2.07 1.67 -8.06
C ALA A 45 1.23 1.13 -9.21
N HIS A 46 0.04 1.67 -9.44
CA HIS A 46 -0.86 1.30 -10.53
C HIS A 46 -0.23 1.54 -11.91
N ALA A 47 0.43 2.69 -12.12
CA ALA A 47 1.13 3.01 -13.37
C ALA A 47 2.28 2.02 -13.69
N ASN A 48 2.82 1.37 -12.67
CA ASN A 48 3.89 0.38 -12.79
C ASN A 48 3.41 -1.08 -12.64
N GLY A 49 2.09 -1.31 -12.52
CA GLY A 49 1.51 -2.65 -12.46
C GLY A 49 1.69 -3.36 -11.10
N ILE A 50 1.94 -2.63 -10.02
CA ILE A 50 2.06 -3.17 -8.65
C ILE A 50 0.66 -3.26 -8.01
N GLN A 51 -0.12 -4.26 -8.40
CA GLN A 51 -1.51 -4.46 -7.95
C GLN A 51 -1.67 -4.71 -6.43
N PRO A 52 -0.78 -5.47 -5.74
CA PRO A 52 -0.90 -5.70 -4.30
C PRO A 52 -0.93 -4.39 -3.49
N ALA A 53 -0.10 -3.42 -3.88
CA ALA A 53 -0.04 -2.12 -3.22
C ALA A 53 -1.35 -1.31 -3.40
N VAL A 54 -2.00 -1.43 -4.56
CA VAL A 54 -3.28 -0.75 -4.83
C VAL A 54 -4.38 -1.28 -3.91
N THR A 55 -4.46 -2.61 -3.75
CA THR A 55 -5.42 -3.28 -2.86
C THR A 55 -5.23 -2.86 -1.40
N VAL A 56 -3.99 -2.86 -0.91
CA VAL A 56 -3.68 -2.47 0.47
C VAL A 56 -4.04 -1.00 0.71
N ILE A 57 -3.74 -0.10 -0.23
CA ILE A 57 -4.06 1.33 -0.08
C ILE A 57 -5.58 1.55 -0.01
N HIS A 58 -6.37 0.87 -0.84
CA HIS A 58 -7.83 0.99 -0.78
C HIS A 58 -8.41 0.51 0.56
N ALA A 59 -7.83 -0.54 1.16
CA ALA A 59 -8.24 -0.99 2.49
C ALA A 59 -7.90 0.05 3.58
N ILE A 60 -6.71 0.67 3.48
CA ILE A 60 -6.29 1.74 4.40
C ILE A 60 -7.23 2.96 4.27
N ASP A 61 -7.51 3.44 3.05
CA ASP A 61 -8.41 4.58 2.83
C ASP A 61 -9.81 4.33 3.41
N SER A 62 -10.32 3.10 3.27
CA SER A 62 -11.61 2.70 3.86
C SER A 62 -11.56 2.77 5.38
N ALA A 63 -10.48 2.32 6.02
CA ALA A 63 -10.32 2.37 7.47
C ALA A 63 -10.08 3.81 8.00
N LEU A 64 -9.37 4.65 7.23
CA LEU A 64 -9.22 6.08 7.52
C LEU A 64 -10.57 6.80 7.48
N ALA A 65 -11.43 6.47 6.52
CA ALA A 65 -12.79 7.01 6.44
C ALA A 65 -13.66 6.61 7.64
N ARG A 66 -13.39 5.45 8.27
CA ARG A 66 -14.02 5.01 9.53
C ARG A 66 -13.43 5.67 10.79
N GLY A 67 -12.33 6.41 10.67
CA GLY A 67 -11.65 7.08 11.78
C GLY A 67 -10.65 6.20 12.55
N GLU A 68 -10.38 4.98 12.11
CA GLU A 68 -9.57 3.95 12.78
C GLU A 68 -8.05 4.16 12.62
N HIS A 69 -7.57 5.41 12.53
CA HIS A 69 -6.21 5.71 12.06
C HIS A 69 -5.10 5.55 13.13
N ARG A 70 -5.31 5.99 14.38
CA ARG A 70 -4.18 6.22 15.31
C ARG A 70 -3.44 4.98 15.78
N ALA A 71 -4.14 3.88 16.03
CA ALA A 71 -3.53 2.70 16.64
C ALA A 71 -2.94 1.71 15.62
N MET A 72 -3.37 1.80 14.35
CA MET A 72 -3.07 0.76 13.36
C MET A 72 -2.28 1.25 12.15
N ILE A 73 -2.09 2.57 11.99
CA ILE A 73 -1.47 3.12 10.77
C ILE A 73 -0.06 2.59 10.52
N HIS A 74 0.80 2.50 11.54
CA HIS A 74 2.15 1.93 11.41
C HIS A 74 2.13 0.47 10.95
N GLY A 75 1.20 -0.33 11.51
CA GLY A 75 1.00 -1.71 11.09
C GLY A 75 0.55 -1.82 9.63
N TRP A 76 -0.27 -0.88 9.17
CA TRP A 76 -0.73 -0.84 7.78
C TRP A 76 0.36 -0.40 6.80
N LEU A 77 1.17 0.59 7.18
CA LEU A 77 2.30 1.05 6.38
C LEU A 77 3.39 -0.02 6.25
N SER A 78 3.61 -0.84 7.29
CA SER A 78 4.46 -2.02 7.21
C SER A 78 3.97 -3.03 6.17
N ILE A 79 2.66 -3.33 6.14
CA ILE A 79 2.08 -4.24 5.13
C ILE A 79 2.21 -3.65 3.72
N LEU A 80 2.00 -2.34 3.58
CA LEU A 80 2.15 -1.66 2.30
C LEU A 80 3.58 -1.73 1.78
N ARG A 81 4.58 -1.60 2.67
CA ARG A 81 6.00 -1.79 2.33
C ARG A 81 6.27 -3.21 1.82
N ASP A 82 5.75 -4.22 2.52
CA ASP A 82 5.92 -5.61 2.12
C ASP A 82 5.25 -5.89 0.76
N ALA A 83 4.07 -5.31 0.52
CA ALA A 83 3.36 -5.42 -0.76
C ALA A 83 4.11 -4.76 -1.92
N VAL A 84 4.79 -3.63 -1.67
CA VAL A 84 5.64 -2.93 -2.66
C VAL A 84 6.92 -3.71 -2.96
N GLY A 85 7.51 -4.36 -1.94
CA GLY A 85 8.72 -5.19 -2.09
C GLY A 85 8.47 -6.61 -2.62
N CYS A 86 7.20 -7.01 -2.76
CA CYS A 86 6.84 -8.33 -3.26
C CYS A 86 7.11 -8.43 -4.77
N ASP A 87 8.18 -9.13 -5.14
CA ASP A 87 8.52 -9.42 -6.55
C ASP A 87 7.56 -10.47 -7.18
N ARG A 88 6.69 -11.09 -6.37
CA ARG A 88 5.71 -12.07 -6.85
C ARG A 88 4.50 -11.37 -7.47
N ARG A 89 4.35 -11.58 -8.78
CA ARG A 89 3.22 -11.13 -9.60
C ARG A 89 2.17 -12.21 -9.83
N ASP A 90 2.30 -13.33 -9.15
CA ASP A 90 1.39 -14.45 -9.31
C ASP A 90 0.03 -14.08 -8.70
N ALA A 91 -1.05 -14.45 -9.38
CA ALA A 91 -2.42 -14.18 -8.95
C ALA A 91 -2.74 -14.68 -7.53
N ASP A 92 -1.96 -15.65 -7.02
CA ASP A 92 -2.01 -16.11 -5.63
C ASP A 92 -1.57 -15.06 -4.61
N ALA A 93 -0.61 -14.18 -4.94
CA ALA A 93 -0.18 -13.10 -4.05
C ALA A 93 -1.29 -12.03 -3.92
N ASP A 94 -1.93 -11.67 -5.03
CA ASP A 94 -3.10 -10.77 -5.02
C ASP A 94 -4.25 -11.37 -4.19
N ALA A 95 -4.55 -12.66 -4.36
CA ALA A 95 -5.56 -13.35 -3.57
C ALA A 95 -5.21 -13.42 -2.07
N ALA A 96 -3.94 -13.64 -1.73
CA ALA A 96 -3.47 -13.67 -0.34
C ALA A 96 -3.57 -12.31 0.35
N PHE A 97 -3.18 -11.23 -0.34
CA PHE A 97 -3.32 -9.87 0.20
C PHE A 97 -4.79 -9.44 0.27
N ALA A 98 -5.61 -9.78 -0.72
CA ALA A 98 -7.06 -9.54 -0.67
C ALA A 98 -7.72 -10.29 0.50
N ALA A 99 -7.37 -11.55 0.72
CA ALA A 99 -7.84 -12.35 1.85
C ALA A 99 -7.37 -11.78 3.20
N ALA A 100 -6.10 -11.38 3.31
CA ALA A 100 -5.56 -10.73 4.50
C ALA A 100 -6.26 -9.40 4.80
N CYS A 101 -6.64 -8.64 3.76
CA CYS A 101 -7.44 -7.43 3.93
C CYS A 101 -8.86 -7.75 4.42
N ILE A 102 -9.52 -8.78 3.89
CA ILE A 102 -10.87 -9.17 4.35
C ILE A 102 -10.85 -9.63 5.81
N VAL A 103 -9.87 -10.45 6.21
CA VAL A 103 -9.80 -10.96 7.60
C VAL A 103 -9.44 -9.86 8.62
N ARG A 104 -8.65 -8.86 8.21
CA ARG A 104 -8.21 -7.78 9.10
C ARG A 104 -9.13 -6.56 9.12
N TYR A 105 -9.82 -6.27 8.01
CA TYR A 105 -10.63 -5.06 7.83
C TYR A 105 -12.12 -5.30 7.62
N GLY A 106 -12.53 -6.57 7.40
CA GLY A 106 -13.92 -7.01 7.32
C GLY A 106 -14.50 -7.22 8.72
N GLY A 107 -14.92 -6.11 9.33
CA GLY A 107 -15.96 -6.12 10.35
C GLY A 107 -17.32 -5.98 9.69
#